data_AF-K0XFM7-F1
#
_entry.id   AF-K0XFM7-F1
#
_cell.length_a   1.000
_cell.length_b   1.000
_cell.length_c   1.000
_cell.angle_alpha   90.00
_cell.angle_beta   90.00
_cell.angle_gamma   90.00
#
_symmetry.space_group_name_H-M   'P 1'
#
loop_
_entity.id
_entity.type
_entity.pdbx_description
1 polymer ?
#
loop_
_entity_poly.entity_id
_entity_poly.type
_entity_poly.pdbx_seq_one_letter_code
_entity_poly.pdbx_strand_id
1 'polypeptide(L)'
;MTILFSRQNLKKLLIFYFLDNTFCTQTTIDKFRSDFWILADYLYQMRVSNDYVACETVIKHVDELLMLMSAMTKDDRFEETINELSRKESVTMCEVLDKVEARGRKEGVISVLISLVKDGILSVSEAAKRADMSEENFKQYLKS
;
A
#
# COMPACT_ATOMS: atom_id res chain seq x y z
N MET A 1 19.84 -0.96 26.48
CA MET A 1 20.67 -1.03 25.26
C MET A 1 19.75 -0.78 24.08
N THR A 2 19.69 0.47 23.63
CA THR A 2 18.75 0.93 22.59
C THR A 2 19.34 0.57 21.23
N ILE A 3 18.80 -0.46 20.58
CA ILE A 3 19.20 -0.79 19.21
C ILE A 3 18.51 0.21 18.29
N LEU A 4 19.30 1.16 17.77
CA LEU A 4 18.93 2.00 16.64
C LEU A 4 18.78 1.11 15.40
N PHE A 5 17.56 0.66 15.13
CA PHE A 5 17.23 -0.02 13.88
C PHE A 5 17.17 1.00 12.75
N SER A 6 18.25 1.12 11.98
CA SER A 6 18.22 1.83 10.70
C SER A 6 17.27 1.12 9.71
N ARG A 7 16.65 1.85 8.78
CA ARG A 7 15.79 1.29 7.70
C ARG A 7 16.50 0.14 6.93
N GLN A 8 17.82 0.18 6.80
CA GLN A 8 18.60 -0.92 6.20
C GLN A 8 18.72 -2.16 7.09
N ASN A 9 18.81 -1.98 8.40
CA ASN A 9 18.90 -3.08 9.36
C ASN A 9 17.56 -3.81 9.52
N LEU A 10 16.42 -3.11 9.44
CA LEU A 10 15.10 -3.74 9.40
C LEU A 10 14.91 -4.60 8.15
N LYS A 11 15.23 -4.08 6.96
CA LYS A 11 15.20 -4.87 5.71
C LYS A 11 16.07 -6.12 5.79
N LYS A 12 17.32 -5.99 6.27
CA LYS A 12 18.22 -7.13 6.44
C LYS A 12 17.73 -8.11 7.48
N LEU A 13 17.19 -7.65 8.62
CA LEU A 13 16.69 -8.51 9.68
C LEU A 13 15.45 -9.30 9.23
N LEU A 14 14.51 -8.66 8.52
CA LEU A 14 13.33 -9.35 7.96
C LEU A 14 13.71 -10.30 6.84
N ILE A 15 14.60 -9.91 5.92
CA ILE A 15 15.12 -10.83 4.89
C ILE A 15 15.79 -12.04 5.54
N PHE A 16 16.61 -11.83 6.57
CA PHE A 16 17.27 -12.93 7.28
C PHE A 16 16.26 -13.81 8.03
N TYR A 17 15.29 -13.22 8.76
CA TYR A 17 14.28 -13.98 9.51
C TYR A 17 13.26 -14.71 8.63
N PHE A 18 12.87 -14.14 7.49
CA PHE A 18 11.83 -14.70 6.62
C PHE A 18 12.37 -15.52 5.45
N LEU A 19 13.64 -15.34 5.05
CA LEU A 19 14.28 -16.10 3.97
C LEU A 19 15.30 -17.14 4.45
N ASP A 20 15.72 -17.17 5.72
CA ASP A 20 16.41 -18.34 6.26
C ASP A 20 15.44 -19.51 6.48
N ASN A 21 15.81 -20.66 5.93
CA ASN A 21 15.01 -21.88 5.81
C ASN A 21 14.49 -22.47 7.14
N THR A 22 14.96 -22.00 8.30
CA THR A 22 14.67 -22.56 9.62
C THR A 22 13.54 -21.87 10.36
N PHE A 23 13.18 -20.63 10.01
CA PHE A 23 12.21 -19.83 10.78
C PHE A 23 10.81 -19.74 10.16
N CYS A 24 10.65 -20.03 8.87
CA CYS A 24 9.35 -19.93 8.19
C CYS A 24 8.64 -21.30 8.13
N THR A 25 8.37 -21.88 9.30
CA THR A 25 7.49 -23.03 9.46
C THR A 25 6.11 -22.56 9.92
N GLN A 26 5.03 -23.27 9.59
CA GLN A 26 3.68 -22.95 10.08
C GLN A 26 3.66 -22.74 11.61
N THR A 27 4.37 -23.62 12.33
CA THR A 27 4.55 -23.58 13.78
C THR A 27 5.26 -22.33 14.32
N THR A 28 5.97 -21.59 13.48
CA THR A 28 6.63 -20.32 13.82
C THR A 28 5.78 -19.12 13.42
N ILE A 29 5.01 -19.23 12.33
CA ILE A 29 4.02 -18.22 11.91
C ILE A 29 2.94 -18.05 12.97
N ASP A 30 2.44 -19.16 13.54
CA ASP A 30 1.41 -19.16 14.59
C ASP A 30 1.86 -18.48 15.91
N LYS A 31 3.17 -18.18 16.07
CA LYS A 31 3.71 -17.53 17.26
C LYS A 31 3.64 -16.00 17.19
N PHE A 32 3.41 -15.41 16.02
CA PHE A 32 3.25 -13.97 15.89
C PHE A 32 1.93 -13.53 16.51
N ARG A 33 2.00 -12.69 17.54
CA ARG A 33 0.82 -12.18 18.26
C ARG A 33 0.24 -10.89 17.67
N SER A 34 0.93 -10.28 16.70
CA SER A 34 0.49 -9.12 15.93
C SER A 34 0.15 -9.50 14.51
N ASP A 35 -0.49 -8.61 13.76
CA ASP A 35 -0.90 -8.83 12.36
C ASP A 35 0.25 -9.05 11.36
N PHE A 36 1.51 -9.02 11.81
CA PHE A 36 2.67 -9.41 10.99
C PHE A 36 2.64 -10.88 10.56
N TRP A 37 1.87 -11.72 11.24
CA TRP A 37 1.64 -13.11 10.81
C TRP A 37 1.07 -13.18 9.39
N ILE A 38 0.31 -12.17 8.94
CA ILE A 38 -0.25 -12.10 7.58
C ILE A 38 0.85 -11.99 6.53
N LEU A 39 1.87 -11.17 6.80
CA LEU A 39 3.04 -11.06 5.92
C LEU A 39 3.87 -12.34 5.93
N ALA A 40 4.01 -12.97 7.10
CA ALA A 40 4.69 -14.25 7.25
C ALA A 40 4.01 -15.35 6.42
N ASP A 41 2.69 -15.43 6.54
CA ASP A 41 1.83 -16.37 5.83
C ASP A 41 1.87 -16.15 4.32
N TYR A 42 1.76 -14.90 3.86
CA TYR A 42 1.93 -14.54 2.45
C TYR A 42 3.27 -15.01 1.88
N LEU A 43 4.38 -14.70 2.56
CA LEU A 43 5.73 -15.08 2.11
C LEU A 43 5.91 -16.60 2.08
N TYR A 44 5.32 -17.31 3.05
CA TYR A 44 5.33 -18.76 3.08
C TYR A 44 4.53 -19.37 1.92
N GLN A 45 3.29 -18.94 1.70
CA GLN A 45 2.44 -19.42 0.61
C GLN A 45 3.06 -19.13 -0.77
N MET A 46 3.54 -17.90 -1.00
CA MET A 46 4.21 -17.55 -2.25
C MET A 46 5.47 -18.40 -2.51
N ARG A 47 6.17 -18.84 -1.46
CA ARG A 47 7.31 -19.74 -1.60
C ARG A 47 6.89 -21.17 -1.95
N VAL A 48 5.86 -21.68 -1.28
CA VAL A 48 5.47 -23.10 -1.34
C VAL A 48 4.57 -23.39 -2.53
N SER A 49 3.54 -22.58 -2.74
CA SER A 49 2.55 -22.76 -3.81
C SER A 49 2.71 -21.78 -4.97
N ASN A 50 3.51 -20.71 -4.82
CA ASN A 50 3.52 -19.58 -5.76
C ASN A 50 2.12 -19.01 -6.04
N ASP A 51 1.26 -19.12 -5.03
CA ASP A 51 -0.11 -18.66 -5.01
C ASP A 51 -0.46 -18.30 -3.56
N TYR A 52 -1.38 -17.36 -3.37
CA TYR A 52 -1.77 -16.86 -2.06
C TYR A 52 -3.28 -16.88 -1.87
N VAL A 53 -3.72 -17.59 -0.83
CA VAL A 53 -5.09 -17.59 -0.35
C VAL A 53 -5.12 -16.86 0.99
N ALA A 54 -5.74 -15.68 1.00
CA ALA A 54 -5.91 -14.90 2.21
C ALA A 54 -6.85 -15.59 3.20
N CYS A 55 -6.52 -15.55 4.49
CA CYS A 55 -7.48 -15.93 5.53
C CYS A 55 -8.51 -14.81 5.77
N GLU A 56 -9.69 -15.15 6.27
CA GLU A 56 -10.76 -14.18 6.61
C GLU A 56 -10.55 -13.44 7.95
N THR A 57 -9.36 -13.50 8.55
CA THR A 57 -9.11 -12.93 9.87
C THR A 57 -9.12 -11.41 9.83
N VAL A 58 -9.77 -10.79 10.82
CA VAL A 58 -9.78 -9.34 11.00
C VAL A 58 -8.40 -8.84 11.44
N ILE A 59 -7.83 -7.93 10.65
CA ILE A 59 -6.56 -7.25 10.94
C ILE A 59 -6.78 -6.19 12.03
N LYS A 60 -6.01 -6.24 13.11
CA LYS A 60 -6.18 -5.34 14.28
C LYS A 60 -5.24 -4.12 14.30
N HIS A 61 -4.07 -4.24 13.69
CA HIS A 61 -2.96 -3.29 13.71
C HIS A 61 -2.55 -2.95 12.26
N VAL A 62 -3.47 -2.32 11.54
CA VAL A 62 -3.33 -2.03 10.10
C VAL A 62 -2.21 -1.02 9.84
N ASP A 63 -2.08 -0.02 10.70
CA ASP A 63 -1.07 1.04 10.57
C ASP A 63 0.35 0.46 10.66
N GLU A 64 0.61 -0.42 11.62
CA GLU A 64 1.90 -1.08 11.80
C GLU A 64 2.27 -1.97 10.59
N LEU A 65 1.28 -2.65 10.01
CA LEU A 65 1.47 -3.46 8.81
C LEU A 65 1.80 -2.57 7.59
N LEU A 66 1.05 -1.49 7.36
CA LEU A 66 1.30 -0.56 6.26
C LEU A 66 2.62 0.19 6.41
N MET A 67 3.01 0.56 7.64
CA MET A 67 4.30 1.19 7.94
C MET A 67 5.46 0.23 7.62
N LEU A 68 5.32 -1.04 7.98
CA LEU A 68 6.30 -2.06 7.63
C LEU A 68 6.41 -2.21 6.12
N MET A 69 5.28 -2.30 5.41
CA MET A 69 5.25 -2.39 3.95
C MET A 69 5.93 -1.18 3.30
N SER A 70 5.64 0.05 3.72
CA SER A 70 6.34 1.27 3.29
C SER A 70 7.85 1.14 3.45
N ALA A 71 8.32 0.75 4.65
CA ALA A 71 9.74 0.60 4.93
C ALA A 71 10.40 -0.50 4.08
N MET A 72 9.69 -1.60 3.80
CA MET A 72 10.19 -2.75 3.04
C MET A 72 10.22 -2.51 1.54
N THR A 73 9.20 -1.88 0.97
CA THR A 73 9.09 -1.67 -0.48
C THR A 73 9.74 -0.36 -0.92
N LYS A 74 9.88 0.62 -0.03
CA LYS A 74 10.11 2.04 -0.38
C LYS A 74 9.00 2.59 -1.27
N ASP A 75 7.80 2.04 -1.16
CA ASP A 75 6.61 2.53 -1.83
C ASP A 75 5.88 3.48 -0.88
N ASP A 76 6.06 4.78 -1.11
CA ASP A 76 5.55 5.83 -0.23
C ASP A 76 4.01 5.88 -0.21
N ARG A 77 3.33 5.23 -1.17
CA ARG A 77 1.86 5.14 -1.23
C ARG A 77 1.27 4.51 0.04
N PHE A 78 2.00 3.62 0.71
CA PHE A 78 1.57 3.03 1.98
C PHE A 78 1.57 4.07 3.11
N GLU A 79 2.61 4.90 3.19
CA GLU A 79 2.73 5.97 4.18
C GLU A 79 1.72 7.11 3.92
N GLU A 80 1.49 7.47 2.65
CA GLU A 80 0.43 8.39 2.25
C GLU A 80 -0.95 7.89 2.69
N THR A 81 -1.24 6.60 2.45
CA THR A 81 -2.52 5.99 2.85
C THR A 81 -2.70 6.05 4.37
N ILE A 82 -1.66 5.78 5.15
CA ILE A 82 -1.68 5.92 6.61
C ILE A 82 -1.92 7.39 7.00
N ASN A 83 -1.16 8.34 6.46
CA ASN A 83 -1.25 9.76 6.83
C ASN A 83 -2.62 10.38 6.52
N GLU A 84 -3.30 9.88 5.48
CA GLU A 84 -4.65 10.32 5.15
C GLU A 84 -5.73 9.69 6.06
N LEU A 85 -5.45 8.53 6.66
CA LEU A 85 -6.37 7.78 7.53
C LEU A 85 -6.11 8.01 9.04
N SER A 86 -4.88 8.37 9.42
CA SER A 86 -4.35 8.48 10.79
C SER A 86 -4.91 9.65 11.62
N ARG A 87 -5.94 10.34 11.12
CA ARG A 87 -6.77 11.26 11.91
C ARG A 87 -7.80 10.51 12.80
N LYS A 88 -7.74 9.18 12.85
CA LYS A 88 -8.65 8.29 13.59
C LYS A 88 -7.86 7.43 14.59
N GLU A 89 -8.45 7.13 15.76
CA GLU A 89 -7.84 6.29 16.81
C GLU A 89 -7.55 4.84 16.39
N SER A 90 -8.22 4.36 15.33
CA SER A 90 -7.93 3.07 14.70
C SER A 90 -8.38 3.10 13.24
N VAL A 91 -7.65 2.41 12.37
CA VAL A 91 -7.94 2.27 10.94
C VAL A 91 -8.15 0.79 10.63
N THR A 92 -9.26 0.47 9.97
CA THR A 92 -9.58 -0.91 9.55
C THR A 92 -9.09 -1.17 8.12
N MET A 93 -8.92 -2.44 7.76
CA MET A 93 -8.54 -2.81 6.39
C MET A 93 -9.61 -2.39 5.37
N CYS A 94 -10.90 -2.43 5.73
CA CYS A 94 -11.98 -1.94 4.86
C CYS A 94 -11.81 -0.44 4.54
N GLU A 95 -11.48 0.39 5.53
CA GLU A 95 -11.25 1.82 5.31
C GLU A 95 -10.01 2.08 4.43
N VAL A 96 -8.97 1.25 4.57
CA VAL A 96 -7.81 1.28 3.67
C VAL A 96 -8.22 0.93 2.24
N LEU A 97 -9.01 -0.13 2.06
CA LEU A 97 -9.48 -0.57 0.74
C LEU A 97 -10.37 0.48 0.08
N ASP A 98 -11.37 1.00 0.80
CA ASP A 98 -12.25 2.06 0.30
C ASP A 98 -11.46 3.27 -0.20
N LYS A 99 -10.38 3.60 0.52
CA LYS A 99 -9.51 4.71 0.16
C LYS A 99 -8.68 4.42 -1.08
N VAL A 100 -8.07 3.24 -1.16
CA VAL A 100 -7.29 2.80 -2.33
C VAL A 100 -8.20 2.75 -3.57
N GLU A 101 -9.41 2.21 -3.44
CA GLU A 101 -10.38 2.18 -4.52
C GLU A 101 -10.83 3.59 -4.95
N ALA A 102 -11.10 4.49 -4.00
CA ALA A 102 -11.48 5.86 -4.30
C ALA A 102 -10.37 6.59 -5.07
N ARG A 103 -9.11 6.39 -4.70
CA ARG A 103 -7.96 6.90 -5.45
C ARG A 103 -7.92 6.30 -6.86
N GLY A 104 -8.06 4.98 -6.99
CA GLY A 104 -8.07 4.31 -8.29
C GLY A 104 -9.18 4.80 -9.22
N ARG A 105 -10.41 4.99 -8.69
CA ARG A 105 -11.52 5.59 -9.45
C ARG A 105 -11.18 7.00 -9.93
N LYS A 106 -10.60 7.84 -9.06
CA LYS A 106 -10.19 9.21 -9.42
C LYS A 106 -9.12 9.23 -10.50
N GLU A 107 -8.08 8.41 -10.36
CA GLU A 107 -7.02 8.27 -11.36
C GLU A 107 -7.55 7.77 -12.71
N GLY A 108 -8.49 6.81 -12.70
CA GLY A 108 -9.16 6.33 -13.91
C GLY A 108 -9.93 7.43 -14.64
N VAL A 109 -10.70 8.26 -13.91
CA VAL A 109 -11.41 9.41 -14.47
C VAL A 109 -10.44 10.42 -15.07
N ILE A 110 -9.35 10.75 -14.36
CA ILE A 110 -8.31 11.67 -14.84
C ILE A 110 -7.68 11.13 -16.14
N SER A 111 -7.37 9.84 -16.19
CA SER A 111 -6.81 9.19 -17.38
C SER A 111 -7.72 9.35 -18.61
N VAL A 112 -9.02 9.12 -18.46
CA VAL A 112 -10.00 9.34 -19.54
C VAL A 112 -10.05 10.80 -19.97
N LEU A 113 -10.07 11.73 -19.01
CA LEU A 113 -10.09 13.17 -19.30
C LEU A 113 -8.84 13.64 -20.05
N ILE A 114 -7.66 13.09 -19.72
CA ILE A 114 -6.42 13.34 -20.44
C ILE A 114 -6.53 12.90 -21.90
N SER A 115 -7.05 11.68 -22.15
CA SER A 115 -7.23 11.17 -23.51
C SER A 115 -8.17 12.08 -24.32
N LEU A 116 -9.29 12.51 -23.74
CA LEU A 116 -10.23 13.42 -24.41
C LEU A 116 -9.62 14.79 -24.72
N VAL A 117 -8.71 15.30 -23.87
CA VAL A 117 -7.96 16.53 -24.16
C VAL A 117 -6.96 16.31 -25.29
N LYS A 118 -6.24 15.18 -25.28
CA LYS A 118 -5.29 14.81 -26.34
C LYS A 118 -5.98 14.62 -27.70
N ASP A 119 -7.19 14.09 -27.70
CA ASP A 119 -8.04 13.93 -28.88
C ASP A 119 -8.67 15.26 -29.36
N GLY A 120 -8.45 16.36 -28.63
CA GLY A 120 -9.01 17.67 -28.95
C GLY A 120 -10.52 17.78 -28.72
N ILE A 121 -11.13 16.80 -28.06
CA ILE A 121 -12.56 16.78 -27.73
C ILE A 121 -12.86 17.75 -26.60
N LEU A 122 -11.95 17.84 -25.61
CA LEU A 122 -12.09 18.72 -24.45
C LEU A 122 -10.96 19.73 -24.36
N SER A 123 -11.28 20.93 -23.86
CA SER A 123 -10.26 21.86 -23.41
C SER A 123 -9.66 21.42 -22.07
N VAL A 124 -8.44 21.88 -21.79
CA VAL A 124 -7.75 21.65 -20.50
C VAL A 124 -8.59 22.19 -19.34
N SER A 125 -9.26 23.32 -19.52
CA SER A 125 -10.12 23.95 -18.51
C SER A 125 -11.33 23.07 -18.15
N GLU A 126 -12.02 22.54 -19.17
CA GLU A 126 -13.17 21.65 -18.95
C GLU A 126 -12.77 20.34 -18.29
N ALA A 127 -11.63 19.78 -18.69
CA ALA A 127 -11.10 18.56 -18.09
C ALA A 127 -10.70 18.77 -16.63
N ALA A 128 -9.97 19.86 -16.32
CA ALA A 128 -9.60 20.21 -14.95
C ALA A 128 -10.83 20.40 -14.05
N LYS A 129 -11.84 21.12 -14.54
CA LYS A 129 -13.11 21.33 -13.82
C LYS A 129 -13.84 20.01 -13.55
N ARG A 130 -13.88 19.07 -14.51
CA ARG A 130 -14.49 17.75 -14.33
C ARG A 130 -13.70 16.84 -13.40
N ALA A 131 -12.39 17.03 -13.31
CA ALA A 131 -11.51 16.33 -12.39
C ALA A 131 -11.49 16.94 -10.98
N ASP A 132 -12.28 18.00 -10.75
CA ASP A 132 -12.32 18.77 -9.50
C ASP A 132 -10.93 19.24 -9.05
N MET A 133 -10.19 19.86 -9.98
CA MET A 133 -8.87 20.43 -9.72
C MET A 133 -8.57 21.67 -10.56
N SER A 134 -7.48 22.37 -10.23
CA SER A 134 -7.00 23.49 -11.03
C SER A 134 -6.43 23.05 -12.37
N GLU A 135 -6.45 23.95 -13.36
CA GLU A 135 -5.79 23.72 -14.64
C GLU A 135 -4.29 23.49 -14.48
N GLU A 136 -3.64 24.19 -13.57
CA GLU A 136 -2.22 24.03 -13.26
C GLU A 136 -1.89 22.61 -12.82
N ASN A 137 -2.72 22.04 -11.93
CA ASN A 137 -2.55 20.66 -11.47
C ASN A 137 -2.84 19.67 -12.60
N PHE A 138 -3.93 19.89 -13.35
CA PHE A 138 -4.28 19.01 -14.46
C PHE A 138 -3.19 18.98 -15.54
N LYS A 139 -2.56 20.13 -15.85
CA LYS A 139 -1.45 20.23 -16.81
C LYS A 139 -0.23 19.40 -16.42
N GLN A 140 -0.05 19.06 -15.14
CA GLN A 140 1.05 18.17 -14.73
C GLN A 140 0.87 16.77 -15.31
N TYR A 141 -0.37 16.26 -15.37
CA TYR A 141 -0.69 14.95 -15.95
C TYR A 141 -0.59 14.89 -17.48
N LEU A 142 -0.54 16.04 -18.15
CA LEU A 142 -0.32 16.09 -19.61
C LEU A 142 1.17 16.02 -19.96
N LYS A 143 2.06 16.30 -19.00
CA LYS A 143 3.52 16.31 -19.20
C LYS A 143 4.17 14.95 -18.95
N SER A 144 3.45 14.03 -18.30
CA SER A 144 3.82 12.63 -18.10
C SER A 144 3.49 11.78 -19.31
#